data_AF-A0A3S0K6V0-F1
#
_entry.id   AF-A0A3S0K6V0-F1
#
_cell.length_a   1.000
_cell.length_b   1.000
_cell.length_c   1.000
_cell.angle_alpha   90.00
_cell.angle_beta   90.00
_cell.angle_gamma   90.00
#
_symmetry.space_group_name_H-M   'P 1'
#
loop_
_entity.id
_entity.type
_entity.pdbx_description
1 polymer ?
#
loop_
_entity_poly.entity_id
_entity_poly.type
_entity_poly.pdbx_seq_one_letter_code
_entity_poly.pdbx_strand_id
1 'polypeptide(L)'
;MARKRQLEGIDADELKRMLEPAAATLPSARPTTPPVEVLPSAPPKPMTVDEFFDALSIEIAASKKHYMRIGALLDRADDMLGGEGRAALVRRLSATHNVGAAALSQMMTAYRAISNNKVPPELESTGYTTVYLLADLSEQEAEQARAEGLLQPGVRQAAVKEFIKRQRRPTLRMTERETLEAEIADLEARLEKARSKLATLVD
;
A
#
# COMPACT_ATOMS: atom_id res chain seq x y z
N MET A 1 5.50 -16.16 70.10
CA MET A 1 5.54 -17.39 69.28
C MET A 1 4.89 -17.11 67.92
N ALA A 2 5.67 -16.85 66.88
CA ALA A 2 5.19 -16.84 65.49
C ALA A 2 6.39 -17.07 64.56
N ARG A 3 6.46 -18.24 63.91
CA ARG A 3 7.53 -18.63 62.99
C ARG A 3 7.24 -18.07 61.60
N LYS A 4 8.16 -17.25 61.09
CA LYS A 4 8.27 -16.82 59.68
C LYS A 4 8.54 -18.06 58.82
N ARG A 5 7.63 -18.39 57.88
CA ARG A 5 7.90 -19.36 56.81
C ARG A 5 8.72 -18.66 55.73
N GLN A 6 9.94 -19.13 55.51
CA GLN A 6 10.78 -18.78 54.37
C GLN A 6 10.16 -19.40 53.11
N LEU A 7 9.99 -18.61 52.06
CA LEU A 7 9.74 -19.10 50.71
C LEU A 7 11.09 -19.61 50.19
N GLU A 8 11.28 -20.92 50.22
CA GLU A 8 12.40 -21.58 49.56
C GLU A 8 12.28 -21.33 48.06
N GLY A 9 13.32 -20.71 47.49
CA GLY A 9 13.40 -20.39 46.07
C GLY A 9 13.49 -21.68 45.27
N ILE A 10 12.60 -21.81 44.30
CA ILE A 10 12.70 -22.85 43.27
C ILE A 10 14.03 -22.64 42.53
N ASP A 11 14.86 -23.68 42.52
CA ASP A 11 16.17 -23.65 41.88
C ASP A 11 16.01 -23.56 40.35
N ALA A 12 16.79 -22.71 39.70
CA ALA A 12 16.75 -22.53 38.25
C ALA A 12 17.08 -23.84 37.51
N ASP A 13 17.90 -24.69 38.12
CA ASP A 13 18.23 -26.01 37.57
C ASP A 13 17.07 -27.02 37.71
N GLU A 14 16.18 -26.83 38.70
CA GLU A 14 14.98 -27.65 38.89
C GLU A 14 13.91 -27.28 37.84
N LEU A 15 13.70 -25.99 37.59
CA LEU A 15 12.85 -25.50 36.49
C LEU A 15 13.33 -26.01 35.12
N LYS A 16 14.64 -26.03 34.89
CA LYS A 16 15.23 -26.53 33.64
C LYS A 16 14.96 -28.02 33.43
N ARG A 17 15.12 -28.85 34.47
CA ARG A 17 14.81 -30.28 34.40
C ARG A 17 13.31 -30.56 34.21
N MET A 18 12.44 -29.72 34.76
CA MET A 18 10.99 -29.85 34.58
C MET A 18 10.51 -29.47 33.17
N LEU A 19 11.21 -28.55 32.49
CA LEU A 19 10.81 -28.04 31.17
C LEU A 19 11.44 -28.81 30.00
N GLU A 20 12.54 -29.54 30.20
CA GLU A 20 13.15 -30.38 29.15
C GLU A 20 12.20 -31.43 28.52
N PRO A 21 11.36 -32.18 29.26
CA PRO A 21 10.43 -33.12 28.63
C PRO A 21 9.29 -32.42 27.84
N ALA A 22 8.95 -31.18 28.21
CA ALA A 22 7.93 -30.38 27.50
C ALA A 22 8.49 -29.72 26.23
N ALA A 23 9.77 -29.33 26.23
CA ALA A 23 10.42 -28.74 25.05
C ALA A 23 10.61 -29.76 23.90
N ALA A 24 10.79 -31.05 24.22
CA ALA A 24 10.95 -32.12 23.24
C ALA A 24 9.65 -32.53 22.52
N THR A 25 8.49 -32.14 23.06
CA THR A 25 7.15 -32.48 22.52
C THR A 25 6.49 -31.32 21.80
N LEU A 26 7.10 -30.13 21.79
CA LEU A 26 6.59 -29.01 20.98
C LEU A 26 6.90 -29.27 19.50
N PRO A 27 5.89 -29.34 18.62
CA PRO A 27 6.14 -29.36 17.20
C PRO A 27 6.87 -28.05 16.86
N SER A 28 8.12 -28.17 16.43
CA SER A 28 8.86 -27.06 15.83
C SER A 28 8.15 -26.72 14.53
N ALA A 29 7.13 -25.86 14.63
CA ALA A 29 6.47 -25.26 13.48
C ALA A 29 7.45 -24.27 12.85
N ARG A 30 8.51 -24.80 12.20
CA ARG A 30 9.08 -24.07 11.08
C ARG A 30 7.89 -23.83 10.14
N PRO A 31 7.62 -22.59 9.73
CA PRO A 31 6.74 -22.38 8.59
C PRO A 31 7.37 -23.18 7.46
N THR A 32 6.74 -24.29 7.12
CA THR A 32 6.98 -25.02 5.88
C THR A 32 6.75 -23.97 4.82
N THR A 33 7.84 -23.49 4.22
CA THR A 33 7.77 -22.74 2.97
C THR A 33 6.81 -23.54 2.09
N PRO A 34 5.70 -22.97 1.62
CA PRO A 34 4.86 -23.69 0.67
C PRO A 34 5.79 -24.17 -0.44
N PRO A 35 5.58 -25.39 -0.97
CA PRO A 35 6.40 -25.88 -2.06
C PRO A 35 6.41 -24.77 -3.10
N VAL A 36 7.61 -24.23 -3.37
CA VAL A 36 7.81 -23.37 -4.54
C VAL A 36 7.25 -24.23 -5.66
N GLU A 37 6.11 -23.81 -6.19
CA GLU A 37 5.44 -24.47 -7.29
C GLU A 37 6.54 -24.60 -8.35
N VAL A 38 7.06 -25.83 -8.48
CA VAL A 38 8.17 -26.11 -9.39
C VAL A 38 7.57 -25.78 -10.73
N LEU A 39 7.95 -24.62 -11.27
CA LEU A 39 7.50 -24.15 -12.57
C LEU A 39 7.57 -25.37 -13.50
N PRO A 40 6.44 -25.75 -14.14
CA PRO A 40 6.44 -26.90 -15.03
C PRO A 40 7.58 -26.76 -16.03
N SER A 41 8.22 -27.89 -16.37
CA SER A 41 9.28 -28.07 -17.38
C SER A 41 9.49 -26.82 -18.22
N ALA A 42 10.68 -26.20 -18.10
CA ALA A 42 11.04 -24.95 -18.75
C ALA A 42 10.35 -24.81 -20.11
N PRO A 43 9.56 -23.74 -20.34
CA PRO A 43 8.83 -23.58 -21.59
C PRO A 43 9.80 -23.73 -22.77
N PRO A 44 9.33 -24.26 -23.92
CA PRO A 44 10.18 -24.37 -25.10
C PRO A 44 10.85 -23.03 -25.33
N LYS A 45 12.20 -23.05 -25.43
CA LYS A 45 12.99 -21.83 -25.46
C LYS A 45 12.49 -20.97 -26.63
N PRO A 46 11.87 -19.80 -26.36
CA PRO A 46 11.38 -18.95 -27.43
C PRO A 46 12.54 -18.53 -28.31
N MET A 47 12.35 -18.62 -29.62
CA MET A 47 13.36 -18.34 -30.65
C MET A 47 12.97 -17.16 -31.53
N THR A 48 11.67 -16.81 -31.59
CA THR A 48 11.17 -15.68 -32.38
C THR A 48 10.61 -14.57 -31.49
N VAL A 49 10.49 -13.36 -32.03
CA VAL A 49 9.92 -12.20 -31.32
C VAL A 49 8.50 -12.49 -30.84
N ASP A 50 7.68 -13.13 -31.67
CA ASP A 50 6.29 -13.47 -31.34
C ASP A 50 6.23 -14.51 -30.22
N GLU A 51 7.10 -15.53 -30.25
CA GLU A 51 7.20 -16.52 -29.17
C GLU A 51 7.65 -15.90 -27.84
N PHE A 52 8.60 -14.96 -27.88
CA PHE A 52 9.00 -14.20 -26.69
C PHE A 52 7.86 -13.32 -26.18
N PHE A 53 7.12 -12.66 -27.07
CA PHE A 53 5.97 -11.84 -26.71
C PHE A 53 4.88 -12.66 -26.01
N ASP A 54 4.54 -13.82 -26.55
CA ASP A 54 3.53 -14.71 -25.97
C ASP A 54 3.97 -15.25 -24.60
N ALA A 55 5.21 -15.74 -24.51
CA ALA A 55 5.78 -16.25 -23.25
C ALA A 55 5.80 -15.16 -22.16
N LEU A 56 6.27 -13.96 -22.48
CA LEU A 56 6.28 -12.83 -21.55
C LEU A 56 4.86 -12.38 -21.18
N SER A 57 3.92 -12.40 -22.13
CA SER A 57 2.53 -12.00 -21.88
C SER A 57 1.86 -12.91 -20.85
N ILE A 58 2.13 -14.22 -20.90
CA ILE A 58 1.65 -15.20 -19.91
C ILE A 58 2.24 -14.88 -18.52
N GLU A 59 3.56 -14.70 -18.42
CA GLU A 59 4.23 -14.42 -17.15
C GLU A 59 3.79 -13.08 -16.54
N ILE A 60 3.59 -12.05 -17.37
CA ILE A 60 3.08 -10.76 -16.93
C ILE A 60 1.65 -10.91 -16.41
N ALA A 61 0.79 -11.65 -17.11
CA ALA A 61 -0.58 -11.90 -16.65
C ALA A 61 -0.62 -12.64 -15.31
N ALA A 62 0.22 -13.68 -15.15
CA ALA A 62 0.37 -14.41 -13.89
C ALA A 62 0.85 -13.48 -12.76
N SER A 63 1.87 -12.67 -13.03
CA SER A 63 2.43 -11.70 -12.08
C SER A 63 1.37 -10.72 -11.54
N LYS A 64 0.49 -10.21 -12.41
CA LYS A 64 -0.60 -9.30 -12.00
C LYS A 64 -1.54 -9.96 -10.99
N LYS A 65 -1.91 -11.22 -11.20
CA LYS A 65 -2.73 -12.00 -10.26
C LYS A 65 -2.01 -12.20 -8.93
N HIS A 66 -0.70 -12.46 -8.95
CA HIS A 66 0.08 -12.58 -7.72
C HIS A 66 0.15 -11.28 -6.93
N TYR A 67 0.30 -10.12 -7.59
CA TYR A 67 0.28 -8.82 -6.91
C TYR A 67 -1.06 -8.55 -6.19
N MET A 68 -2.18 -8.93 -6.81
CA MET A 68 -3.49 -8.79 -6.18
C MET A 68 -3.66 -9.73 -4.99
N ARG A 69 -3.14 -10.95 -5.08
CA ARG A 69 -3.09 -11.89 -3.95
C ARG A 69 -2.22 -11.38 -2.79
N ILE A 70 -1.12 -10.71 -3.08
CA ILE A 70 -0.32 -10.02 -2.05
C ILE A 70 -1.17 -8.93 -1.37
N GLY A 71 -1.90 -8.12 -2.15
CA GLY A 71 -2.85 -7.14 -1.61
C GLY A 71 -3.87 -7.75 -0.66
N ALA A 72 -4.47 -8.89 -1.03
CA ALA A 72 -5.42 -9.61 -0.18
C ALA A 72 -4.81 -10.14 1.13
N LEU A 73 -3.56 -10.62 1.09
CA LEU A 73 -2.85 -11.08 2.29
C LEU A 73 -2.50 -9.92 3.21
N LEU A 74 -2.11 -8.77 2.65
CA LEU A 74 -1.82 -7.56 3.42
C LEU A 74 -3.08 -7.01 4.09
N ASP A 75 -4.21 -7.04 3.38
CA ASP A 75 -5.51 -6.65 3.93
C ASP A 75 -5.91 -7.55 5.11
N ARG A 76 -5.85 -8.88 4.93
CA ARG A 76 -6.09 -9.82 6.03
C ARG A 76 -5.11 -9.64 7.20
N ALA A 77 -3.85 -9.32 6.92
CA ALA A 77 -2.87 -9.04 7.97
C ALA A 77 -3.20 -7.76 8.75
N ASP A 78 -3.79 -6.75 8.10
CA ASP A 78 -4.28 -5.54 8.77
C ASP A 78 -5.37 -5.87 9.79
N ASP A 79 -6.33 -6.71 9.40
CA ASP A 79 -7.43 -7.14 10.28
C ASP A 79 -6.95 -8.02 11.44
N MET A 80 -6.01 -8.95 11.17
CA MET A 80 -5.58 -9.93 12.16
C MET A 80 -4.50 -9.43 13.11
N LEU A 81 -3.58 -8.59 12.63
CA LEU A 81 -2.39 -8.15 13.38
C LEU A 81 -2.51 -6.69 13.85
N GLY A 82 -3.52 -5.95 13.37
CA GLY A 82 -3.65 -4.51 13.55
C GLY A 82 -2.58 -3.70 12.80
N GLY A 83 -2.71 -2.37 12.85
CA GLY A 83 -1.87 -1.46 12.07
C GLY A 83 -0.37 -1.56 12.38
N GLU A 84 0.01 -1.79 13.65
CA GLU A 84 1.41 -1.93 14.05
C GLU A 84 2.02 -3.26 13.58
N GLY A 85 1.28 -4.36 13.72
CA GLY A 85 1.71 -5.67 13.23
C GLY A 85 1.86 -5.70 11.71
N ARG A 86 0.91 -5.08 10.99
CA ARG A 86 1.01 -4.87 9.53
C ARG A 86 2.24 -4.05 9.17
N ALA A 87 2.50 -2.94 9.86
CA ALA A 87 3.67 -2.11 9.59
C ALA A 87 4.99 -2.88 9.78
N ALA A 88 5.08 -3.70 10.83
CA ALA A 88 6.22 -4.59 11.04
C ALA A 88 6.38 -5.62 9.92
N LEU A 89 5.28 -6.23 9.46
CA LEU A 89 5.28 -7.16 8.32
C LEU A 89 5.77 -6.48 7.05
N VAL A 90 5.25 -5.30 6.71
CA VAL A 90 5.64 -4.54 5.52
C VAL A 90 7.14 -4.21 5.56
N ARG A 91 7.67 -3.73 6.70
CA ARG A 91 9.11 -3.46 6.86
C ARG A 91 9.96 -4.71 6.60
N ARG A 92 9.53 -5.86 7.14
CA ARG A 92 10.25 -7.13 6.94
C ARG A 92 10.22 -7.58 5.49
N LEU A 93 9.06 -7.54 4.84
CA LEU A 93 8.92 -7.89 3.42
C LEU A 93 9.79 -7.00 2.53
N SER A 94 9.79 -5.68 2.79
CA SER A 94 10.64 -4.75 2.05
C SER A 94 12.13 -5.05 2.20
N ALA A 95 12.59 -5.36 3.42
CA ALA A 95 13.99 -5.71 3.67
C ALA A 95 14.39 -7.05 3.05
N THR A 96 13.51 -8.07 3.08
CA THR A 96 13.82 -9.42 2.61
C THR A 96 13.71 -9.57 1.09
N HIS A 97 12.73 -8.93 0.45
CA HIS A 97 12.42 -9.14 -0.96
C HIS A 97 12.69 -7.92 -1.85
N ASN A 98 13.25 -6.84 -1.30
CA ASN A 98 13.52 -5.59 -2.00
C ASN A 98 12.28 -4.98 -2.69
N VAL A 99 11.09 -5.16 -2.09
CA VAL A 99 9.84 -4.59 -2.58
C VAL A 99 9.53 -3.32 -1.79
N GLY A 100 9.33 -2.20 -2.46
CA GLY A 100 9.04 -0.93 -1.79
C GLY A 100 7.75 -0.97 -0.97
N ALA A 101 7.76 -0.38 0.22
CA ALA A 101 6.58 -0.29 1.09
C ALA A 101 5.39 0.41 0.39
N ALA A 102 5.68 1.40 -0.48
CA ALA A 102 4.68 2.06 -1.30
C ALA A 102 3.99 1.08 -2.27
N ALA A 103 4.74 0.18 -2.91
CA ALA A 103 4.15 -0.82 -3.82
C ALA A 103 3.24 -1.80 -3.06
N LEU A 104 3.66 -2.25 -1.87
CA LEU A 104 2.84 -3.11 -1.00
C LEU A 104 1.54 -2.39 -0.58
N SER A 105 1.63 -1.12 -0.20
CA SER A 105 0.45 -0.30 0.12
C SER A 105 -0.48 -0.12 -1.08
N GLN A 106 0.07 0.10 -2.28
CA GLN A 106 -0.70 0.20 -3.52
C GLN A 106 -1.41 -1.11 -3.87
N MET A 107 -0.74 -2.26 -3.71
CA MET A 107 -1.35 -3.58 -3.92
C MET A 107 -2.53 -3.81 -2.98
N MET A 108 -2.37 -3.51 -1.69
CA MET A 108 -3.45 -3.62 -0.71
C MET A 108 -4.62 -2.67 -1.03
N THR A 109 -4.32 -1.42 -1.38
CA THR A 109 -5.33 -0.41 -1.74
C THR A 109 -6.08 -0.81 -3.00
N ALA A 110 -5.38 -1.31 -4.03
CA ALA A 110 -5.99 -1.81 -5.25
C ALA A 110 -6.92 -3.00 -4.97
N TYR A 111 -6.49 -3.94 -4.12
CA TYR A 111 -7.33 -5.05 -3.69
C TYR A 111 -8.61 -4.55 -2.99
N ARG A 112 -8.49 -3.65 -2.01
CA ARG A 112 -9.64 -3.05 -1.31
C ARG A 112 -10.61 -2.35 -2.26
N ALA A 113 -10.09 -1.66 -3.26
CA ALA A 113 -10.92 -0.95 -4.22
C ALA A 113 -11.79 -1.91 -5.05
N ILE A 114 -11.24 -3.06 -5.44
CA ILE A 114 -11.99 -4.10 -6.14
C ILE A 114 -12.94 -4.82 -5.18
N SER A 115 -12.47 -5.25 -4.00
CA SER A 115 -13.29 -6.01 -3.04
C SER A 115 -14.51 -5.21 -2.55
N ASN A 116 -14.38 -3.89 -2.46
CA ASN A 116 -15.45 -2.99 -2.03
C ASN A 116 -16.28 -2.44 -3.21
N ASN A 117 -16.12 -2.98 -4.41
CA ASN A 117 -16.82 -2.54 -5.63
C ASN A 117 -16.62 -1.06 -6.00
N LYS A 118 -15.57 -0.40 -5.50
CA LYS A 118 -15.21 0.96 -5.93
C LYS A 118 -14.67 0.93 -7.37
N VAL A 119 -13.93 -0.11 -7.71
CA VAL A 119 -13.39 -0.37 -9.04
C VAL A 119 -13.93 -1.71 -9.53
N PRO A 120 -14.42 -1.82 -10.78
CA PRO A 120 -14.90 -3.09 -11.33
C PRO A 120 -13.85 -4.21 -11.24
N PRO A 121 -14.25 -5.45 -10.85
CA PRO A 121 -13.31 -6.56 -10.67
C PRO A 121 -12.59 -6.97 -11.95
N GLU A 122 -13.18 -6.73 -13.13
CA GLU A 122 -12.59 -7.08 -14.42
C GLU A 122 -11.29 -6.30 -14.71
N LEU A 123 -11.08 -5.18 -13.99
CA LEU A 123 -9.85 -4.38 -14.07
C LEU A 123 -8.67 -5.00 -13.32
N GLU A 124 -8.86 -6.07 -12.55
CA GLU A 124 -7.77 -6.82 -11.90
C GLU A 124 -6.66 -7.19 -12.91
N SER A 125 -7.07 -7.56 -14.13
CA SER A 125 -6.21 -7.92 -15.26
C SER A 125 -5.31 -6.78 -15.78
N THR A 126 -5.61 -5.53 -15.42
CA THR A 126 -4.83 -4.35 -15.82
C THR A 126 -3.62 -4.12 -14.92
N GLY A 127 -3.59 -4.77 -13.76
CA GLY A 127 -2.51 -4.68 -12.77
C GLY A 127 -2.79 -3.65 -11.68
N TYR A 128 -2.20 -3.90 -10.50
CA TYR A 128 -2.51 -3.15 -9.27
C TYR A 128 -2.25 -1.64 -9.39
N THR A 129 -1.26 -1.19 -10.17
CA THR A 129 -0.97 0.24 -10.30
C THR A 129 -2.09 1.00 -11.00
N THR A 130 -2.69 0.42 -12.04
CA THR A 130 -3.82 1.04 -12.75
C THR A 130 -5.05 1.09 -11.84
N VAL A 131 -5.35 -0.03 -11.18
CA VAL A 131 -6.45 -0.12 -10.20
C VAL A 131 -6.25 0.88 -9.06
N TYR A 132 -5.03 1.00 -8.53
CA TYR A 132 -4.69 1.97 -7.48
C TYR A 132 -4.93 3.41 -7.93
N LEU A 133 -4.55 3.78 -9.16
CA LEU A 133 -4.82 5.11 -9.70
C LEU A 133 -6.33 5.38 -9.82
N LEU A 134 -7.11 4.40 -10.24
CA LEU A 134 -8.58 4.51 -10.33
C LEU A 134 -9.23 4.55 -8.94
N ALA A 135 -8.65 3.86 -7.96
CA ALA A 135 -9.09 3.89 -6.57
C ALA A 135 -8.89 5.25 -5.90
N ASP A 136 -7.98 6.09 -6.40
CA ASP A 136 -7.72 7.44 -5.89
C ASP A 136 -8.66 8.50 -6.47
N LEU A 137 -9.56 8.12 -7.38
CA LEU A 137 -10.56 9.04 -7.93
C LEU A 137 -11.64 9.34 -6.88
N SER A 138 -12.06 10.61 -6.86
CA SER A 138 -13.32 11.04 -6.24
C SER A 138 -14.53 10.46 -6.99
N GLU A 139 -15.71 10.51 -6.37
CA GLU A 139 -16.93 10.00 -7.00
C GLU A 139 -17.25 10.70 -8.32
N GLN A 140 -17.06 12.03 -8.38
CA GLN A 140 -17.25 12.82 -9.59
C GLN A 140 -16.22 12.46 -10.68
N GLU A 141 -14.95 12.28 -10.33
CA GLU A 141 -13.92 11.84 -11.27
C GLU A 141 -14.18 10.40 -11.75
N ALA A 142 -14.69 9.52 -10.89
CA ALA A 142 -15.01 8.15 -11.24
C ALA A 142 -16.16 8.08 -12.27
N GLU A 143 -17.19 8.93 -12.13
CA GLU A 143 -18.28 9.02 -13.12
C GLU A 143 -17.76 9.47 -14.48
N GLN A 144 -16.89 10.49 -14.51
CA GLN A 144 -16.27 10.96 -15.74
C GLN A 144 -15.36 9.89 -16.36
N ALA A 145 -14.57 9.20 -15.54
CA ALA A 145 -13.75 8.08 -15.99
C ALA A 145 -14.61 6.95 -16.59
N ARG A 146 -15.80 6.70 -16.03
CA ARG A 146 -16.77 5.74 -16.58
C ARG A 146 -17.28 6.18 -17.95
N ALA A 147 -17.68 7.44 -18.08
CA ALA A 147 -18.16 8.02 -19.33
C ALA A 147 -17.08 7.97 -20.44
N GLU A 148 -15.80 8.08 -20.07
CA GLU A 148 -14.66 7.97 -20.98
C GLU A 148 -14.20 6.51 -21.24
N GLY A 149 -14.87 5.51 -20.66
CA GLY A 149 -14.53 4.10 -20.84
C GLY A 149 -13.26 3.65 -20.10
N LEU A 150 -12.77 4.43 -19.14
CA LEU A 150 -11.55 4.10 -18.37
C LEU A 150 -11.80 3.06 -17.26
N LEU A 151 -13.07 2.77 -16.97
CA LEU A 151 -13.48 1.69 -16.06
C LEU A 151 -13.87 0.42 -16.82
N GLN A 152 -13.12 0.08 -17.87
CA GLN A 152 -13.33 -1.13 -18.69
C GLN A 152 -12.07 -2.00 -18.77
N PRO A 153 -12.23 -3.32 -18.97
CA PRO A 153 -11.09 -4.23 -19.16
C PRO A 153 -10.18 -3.78 -20.31
N GLY A 154 -8.88 -3.96 -20.15
CA GLY A 154 -7.89 -3.62 -21.19
C GLY A 154 -7.52 -2.14 -21.26
N VAL A 155 -8.02 -1.29 -20.35
CA VAL A 155 -7.58 0.11 -20.28
C VAL A 155 -6.07 0.20 -20.07
N ARG A 156 -5.42 1.10 -20.81
CA ARG A 156 -3.99 1.35 -20.68
C ARG A 156 -3.72 2.29 -19.50
N GLN A 157 -2.71 1.97 -18.69
CA GLN A 157 -2.27 2.82 -17.59
C GLN A 157 -1.97 4.27 -18.03
N ALA A 158 -1.42 4.45 -19.24
CA ALA A 158 -1.15 5.77 -19.80
C ALA A 158 -2.41 6.63 -19.94
N ALA A 159 -3.51 6.06 -20.42
CA ALA A 159 -4.78 6.77 -20.58
C ALA A 159 -5.35 7.23 -19.22
N VAL A 160 -5.27 6.35 -18.20
CA VAL A 160 -5.68 6.70 -16.82
C VAL A 160 -4.83 7.85 -16.27
N LYS A 161 -3.51 7.82 -16.49
CA LYS A 161 -2.61 8.91 -16.06
C LYS A 161 -2.93 10.24 -16.75
N GLU A 162 -3.22 10.21 -18.05
CA GLU A 162 -3.59 11.40 -18.82
C GLU A 162 -4.91 12.00 -18.34
N PHE A 163 -5.90 11.15 -18.07
CA PHE A 163 -7.17 11.54 -17.48
C PHE A 163 -6.95 12.24 -16.13
N ILE A 164 -6.25 11.60 -15.19
CA ILE A 164 -5.96 12.18 -13.87
C ILE A 164 -5.24 13.53 -13.99
N LYS A 165 -4.26 13.61 -14.89
CA LYS A 165 -3.52 14.86 -15.17
C LYS A 165 -4.44 15.97 -15.68
N ARG A 166 -5.42 15.64 -16.54
CA ARG A 166 -6.39 16.61 -17.05
C ARG A 166 -7.35 17.07 -15.94
N GLN A 167 -7.82 16.16 -15.09
CA GLN A 167 -8.75 16.48 -14.01
C GLN A 167 -8.14 17.30 -12.88
N ARG A 168 -6.86 17.09 -12.56
CA ARG A 168 -6.18 17.78 -11.44
C ARG A 168 -5.53 19.12 -11.82
N ARG A 169 -5.39 19.40 -13.12
CA ARG A 169 -4.86 20.68 -13.63
C ARG A 169 -5.67 21.94 -13.26
N PRO A 170 -7.02 21.92 -13.23
CA PRO A 170 -7.83 23.07 -12.83
C PRO A 170 -7.71 23.35 -11.32
N THR A 171 -7.73 22.32 -10.50
CA THR A 171 -7.78 22.43 -9.03
C THR A 171 -6.51 23.06 -8.45
N LEU A 172 -5.34 22.69 -8.97
CA LEU A 172 -4.05 23.28 -8.54
C LEU A 172 -4.00 24.80 -8.78
N ARG A 173 -4.59 25.29 -9.88
CA ARG A 173 -4.63 26.72 -10.18
C ARG A 173 -5.58 27.49 -9.27
N MET A 174 -6.67 26.87 -8.82
CA MET A 174 -7.58 27.49 -7.86
C MET A 174 -6.98 27.56 -6.46
N THR A 175 -6.36 26.49 -5.97
CA THR A 175 -5.74 26.49 -4.64
C THR A 175 -4.56 27.46 -4.55
N GLU A 176 -3.74 27.55 -5.62
CA GLU A 176 -2.64 28.52 -5.70
C GLU A 176 -3.16 29.95 -5.71
N ARG A 177 -4.27 30.20 -6.44
CA ARG A 177 -4.94 31.50 -6.45
C ARG A 177 -5.50 31.87 -5.08
N GLU A 178 -6.18 30.97 -4.39
CA GLU A 178 -6.73 31.20 -3.05
C GLU A 178 -5.61 31.51 -2.04
N THR A 179 -4.48 30.79 -2.12
CA THR A 179 -3.30 31.09 -1.27
C THR A 179 -2.69 32.45 -1.57
N LEU A 180 -2.59 32.84 -2.85
CA LEU A 180 -2.07 34.14 -3.24
C LEU A 180 -3.02 35.28 -2.84
N GLU A 181 -4.34 35.08 -2.95
CA GLU A 181 -5.34 36.05 -2.51
C GLU A 181 -5.28 36.25 -0.98
N ALA A 182 -5.07 35.19 -0.20
CA ALA A 182 -4.84 35.29 1.25
C ALA A 182 -3.52 36.01 1.59
N GLU A 183 -2.45 35.76 0.84
CA GLU A 183 -1.16 36.43 1.04
C GLU A 183 -1.24 37.93 0.70
N ILE A 184 -1.96 38.30 -0.37
CA ILE A 184 -2.25 39.71 -0.71
C ILE A 184 -2.97 40.40 0.45
N ALA A 185 -4.01 39.78 1.01
CA ALA A 185 -4.77 40.36 2.12
C ALA A 185 -3.90 40.57 3.39
N ASP A 186 -2.99 39.64 3.71
CA ASP A 186 -2.04 39.81 4.82
C ASP A 186 -1.07 40.96 4.57
N LEU A 187 -0.51 41.03 3.36
CA LEU A 187 0.42 42.09 2.97
C LEU A 187 -0.24 43.47 3.02
N GLU A 188 -1.49 43.59 2.57
CA GLU A 188 -2.28 44.81 2.65
C GLU A 188 -2.52 45.25 4.10
N ALA A 189 -2.90 44.33 4.99
CA ALA A 189 -3.10 44.62 6.41
C ALA A 189 -1.80 45.10 7.09
N ARG A 190 -0.66 44.49 6.72
CA ARG A 190 0.66 44.89 7.21
C ARG A 190 1.09 46.26 6.68
N LEU A 191 0.80 46.56 5.42
CA LEU A 191 1.04 47.86 4.81
C LEU A 191 0.25 48.96 5.51
N GLU A 192 -1.02 48.70 5.81
CA GLU A 192 -1.87 49.65 6.50
C GLU A 192 -1.35 49.94 7.91
N LYS A 193 -0.98 48.89 8.66
CA LYS A 193 -0.36 49.04 9.98
C LYS A 193 0.94 49.85 9.94
N ALA A 194 1.77 49.65 8.91
CA ALA A 194 3.00 50.43 8.72
C ALA A 194 2.70 51.90 8.39
N ARG A 195 1.68 52.17 7.55
CA ARG A 195 1.21 53.52 7.23
C ARG A 195 0.67 54.26 8.46
N SER A 196 -0.16 53.60 9.28
CA SER A 196 -0.66 54.20 10.52
C SER A 196 0.49 54.56 11.47
N LYS A 197 1.49 53.68 11.59
CA LYS A 197 2.67 53.92 12.43
C LYS A 197 3.55 55.07 11.90
N LEU A 198 3.66 55.20 10.58
CA LEU A 198 4.35 56.32 9.95
C LEU A 198 3.63 57.64 10.23
N ALA A 199 2.30 57.66 10.10
CA ALA A 199 1.49 58.86 10.36
C ALA A 199 1.67 59.35 11.81
N THR A 200 1.70 58.44 12.80
CA THR A 200 1.95 58.79 14.21
C THR A 200 3.37 59.28 14.54
N LEU A 201 4.32 59.19 13.58
CA LEU A 201 5.71 59.64 13.76
C LEU A 201 5.99 60.97 13.03
N VAL A 202 5.07 61.42 12.18
CA VAL A 202 5.19 62.65 11.38
C VAL A 202 4.38 63.80 11.99
N ASP A 203 3.42 63.50 12.87
CA ASP A 203 2.83 64.46 13.84
C ASP A 203 3.70 64.60 15.09
#